data_AF-A0A3C0S006-F1
#
_entry.id   AF-A0A3C0S006-F1
#
_cell.length_a   1.000
_cell.length_b   1.000
_cell.length_c   1.000
_cell.angle_alpha   90.00
_cell.angle_beta   90.00
_cell.angle_gamma   90.00
#
_symmetry.space_group_name_H-M   'P 1'
#
loop_
_entity.id
_entity.type
_entity.pdbx_description
1 polymer ?
#
loop_
_entity_poly.entity_id
_entity_poly.type
_entity_poly.pdbx_seq_one_letter_code
_entity_poly.pdbx_strand_id
1 'polypeptide(L)'
;MCYHTSTPSTKQLVDALQGKNVHYQNEEIFHVSGFTRPYLPVTLNESQDSIVAARWKLIPFWVKTEDDAAKYANTLNAESESIFEKASYKNYIGKTRGLLYVNGFYEPHKVAGQKETENYYIYTPTKEIFTIGVVYSNFKDYETNNVYPTFSVITTAANPLLEEIHN
;
A
#
# COMPACT_ATOMS: atom_id res chain seq x y z
N MET A 1 5.04 -11.53 -1.01
CA MET A 1 3.81 -10.73 -1.23
C MET A 1 3.66 -9.77 -0.05
N CYS A 2 3.85 -8.48 -0.27
CA CYS A 2 3.96 -7.52 0.84
C CYS A 2 2.58 -7.19 1.44
N TYR A 3 2.31 -7.65 2.66
CA TYR A 3 1.09 -7.29 3.41
C TYR A 3 1.38 -6.51 4.69
N HIS A 4 2.65 -6.28 4.98
CA HIS A 4 3.11 -5.69 6.22
C HIS A 4 4.16 -4.64 5.92
N THR A 5 3.97 -3.42 6.43
CA THR A 5 4.88 -2.29 6.16
C THR A 5 5.29 -1.59 7.44
N SER A 6 6.36 -0.82 7.34
CA SER A 6 6.70 0.27 8.25
C SER A 6 6.54 1.58 7.51
N THR A 7 5.92 2.58 8.14
CA THR A 7 5.68 3.88 7.50
C THR A 7 6.27 5.04 8.30
N PRO A 8 6.82 6.06 7.61
CA PRO A 8 7.38 7.23 8.28
C PRO A 8 6.32 8.04 9.02
N SER A 9 6.78 8.74 10.05
CA SER A 9 6.04 9.81 10.73
C SER A 9 5.85 11.03 9.83
N THR A 10 4.92 11.90 10.24
CA THR A 10 4.72 13.23 9.66
C THR A 10 6.02 14.04 9.64
N LYS A 11 6.79 14.01 10.74
CA LYS A 11 8.05 14.74 10.85
C LYS A 11 9.10 14.22 9.86
N GLN A 12 9.28 12.90 9.78
CA GLN A 12 10.22 12.29 8.84
C GLN A 12 9.87 12.63 7.38
N LEU A 13 8.57 12.65 7.04
CA LEU A 13 8.10 13.06 5.70
C LEU A 13 8.41 14.53 5.41
N VAL A 14 8.16 15.45 6.35
CA VAL A 14 8.46 16.88 6.19
C VAL A 14 9.96 17.12 6.03
N ASP A 15 10.78 16.45 6.83
CA ASP A 15 12.24 16.62 6.81
C ASP A 15 12.85 16.08 5.51
N ALA A 16 12.38 14.92 5.03
CA ALA A 16 12.92 14.25 3.86
C ALA A 16 12.40 14.80 2.51
N LEU A 17 11.16 15.30 2.46
CA LEU A 17 10.47 15.66 1.21
C LEU A 17 10.17 17.16 1.16
N GLN A 18 11.24 17.95 1.21
CA GLN A 18 11.16 19.41 1.14
C GLN A 18 10.39 19.85 -0.11
N GLY A 19 9.33 20.65 0.09
CA GLY A 19 8.47 21.15 -0.99
C GLY A 19 7.17 20.37 -1.20
N LYS A 20 6.91 19.28 -0.46
CA LYS A 20 5.60 18.63 -0.42
C LYS A 20 4.72 19.21 0.68
N ASN A 21 3.42 19.34 0.41
CA ASN A 21 2.40 19.64 1.40
C ASN A 21 2.02 18.35 2.14
N VAL A 22 2.51 18.19 3.37
CA VAL A 22 2.23 16.99 4.18
C VAL A 22 0.94 17.18 4.97
N HIS A 23 -0.12 16.49 4.54
CA HIS A 23 -1.42 16.44 5.22
C HIS A 23 -1.64 15.14 6.00
N TYR A 24 -0.77 14.15 5.82
CA TYR A 24 -0.73 12.95 6.65
C TYR A 24 -0.32 13.32 8.09
N GLN A 25 -1.04 12.80 9.09
CA GLN A 25 -0.87 13.18 10.50
C GLN A 25 -0.79 11.95 11.40
N ASN A 26 0.37 11.29 11.38
CA ASN A 26 0.65 10.16 12.24
C ASN A 26 2.10 10.19 12.75
N GLU A 27 2.30 9.50 13.88
CA GLU A 27 3.61 9.05 14.33
C GLU A 27 4.17 7.96 13.41
N GLU A 28 5.44 7.63 13.60
CA GLU A 28 6.07 6.52 12.89
C GLU A 28 5.36 5.21 13.26
N ILE A 29 5.10 4.39 12.25
CA ILE A 29 4.54 3.06 12.44
C ILE A 29 5.62 2.04 12.09
N PHE A 30 6.15 1.37 13.11
CA PHE A 30 7.18 0.34 12.92
C PHE A 30 6.60 -0.89 12.20
N HIS A 31 5.36 -1.27 12.48
CA HIS A 31 4.72 -2.41 11.84
C HIS A 31 3.22 -2.17 11.71
N VAL A 32 2.70 -2.34 10.50
CA VAL A 32 1.27 -2.31 10.22
C VAL A 32 0.91 -3.39 9.20
N SER A 33 -0.20 -4.07 9.46
CA SER A 33 -0.77 -5.08 8.56
C SER A 33 -1.82 -4.43 7.64
N GLY A 34 -1.75 -4.70 6.34
CA GLY A 34 -2.78 -4.27 5.40
C GLY A 34 -4.17 -4.83 5.75
N PHE A 35 -4.24 -5.98 6.42
CA PHE A 35 -5.50 -6.58 6.83
C PHE A 35 -6.30 -5.73 7.85
N THR A 36 -5.64 -4.83 8.59
CA THR A 36 -6.32 -3.85 9.47
C THR A 36 -6.88 -2.65 8.70
N ARG A 37 -6.65 -2.58 7.38
CA ARG A 37 -7.07 -1.50 6.47
C ARG A 37 -6.64 -0.11 6.96
N PRO A 38 -5.34 0.08 7.28
CA PRO A 38 -4.87 1.33 7.82
C PRO A 38 -4.96 2.47 6.80
N TYR A 39 -4.99 3.70 7.30
CA TYR A 39 -4.70 4.88 6.49
C TYR A 39 -3.18 5.12 6.48
N LEU A 40 -2.57 5.13 5.29
CA LEU A 40 -1.11 5.22 5.10
C LEU A 40 -0.72 6.42 4.21
N PRO A 41 0.52 6.93 4.30
CA PRO A 41 0.94 8.14 3.59
C PRO A 41 1.18 7.85 2.11
N VAL A 42 0.45 8.55 1.24
CA VAL A 42 0.58 8.42 -0.22
C VAL A 42 0.66 9.78 -0.90
N THR A 43 1.31 9.83 -2.06
CA THR A 43 1.06 10.87 -3.06
C THR A 43 0.23 10.26 -4.18
N LEU A 44 -0.86 10.92 -4.56
CA LEU A 44 -1.76 10.49 -5.63
C LEU A 44 -1.52 11.34 -6.88
N ASN A 45 -1.71 10.78 -8.08
CA ASN A 45 -1.46 11.52 -9.32
C ASN A 45 -2.42 12.71 -9.54
N GLU A 46 -3.58 12.73 -8.86
CA GLU A 46 -4.49 13.88 -8.83
C GLU A 46 -4.00 15.04 -7.96
N SER A 47 -3.08 14.80 -7.03
CA SER A 47 -2.53 15.80 -6.12
C SER A 47 -1.05 15.51 -5.83
N GLN A 48 -0.23 15.77 -6.85
CA GLN A 48 1.17 15.36 -6.85
C GLN A 48 2.01 16.14 -5.82
N ASP A 49 1.60 17.35 -5.45
CA ASP A 49 2.32 18.19 -4.49
C ASP A 49 1.99 17.87 -3.04
N SER A 50 1.05 16.96 -2.78
CA SER A 50 0.60 16.60 -1.44
C SER A 50 0.93 15.17 -1.06
N ILE A 51 1.15 14.97 0.24
CA ILE A 51 1.17 13.66 0.89
C ILE A 51 -0.07 13.58 1.76
N VAL A 52 -0.96 12.66 1.42
CA VAL A 52 -2.28 12.48 2.06
C VAL A 52 -2.39 11.09 2.65
N ALA A 53 -3.40 10.89 3.49
CA ALA A 53 -3.75 9.57 4.00
C ALA A 53 -4.67 8.84 3.00
N ALA A 54 -4.35 7.60 2.64
CA ALA A 54 -5.22 6.73 1.87
C ALA A 54 -5.41 5.36 2.54
N ARG A 55 -6.56 4.74 2.36
CA ARG A 55 -6.94 3.48 3.01
C ARG A 55 -6.34 2.30 2.25
N TRP A 56 -5.55 1.46 2.91
CA TRP A 56 -5.00 0.25 2.27
C TRP A 56 -6.08 -0.82 2.14
N LYS A 57 -6.22 -1.37 0.93
CA LYS A 57 -7.25 -2.26 0.37
C LYS A 57 -8.15 -1.50 -0.59
N LEU A 58 -7.86 -1.60 -1.90
CA LEU A 58 -8.65 -0.93 -2.93
C LEU A 58 -10.10 -1.44 -2.91
N ILE A 59 -11.05 -0.51 -2.90
CA ILE A 59 -12.47 -0.83 -2.97
C ILE A 59 -13.01 -0.40 -4.34
N PRO A 60 -13.45 -1.36 -5.18
CA PRO A 60 -13.99 -1.03 -6.50
C PRO A 60 -15.35 -0.32 -6.44
N PHE A 61 -15.67 0.47 -7.46
CA PHE A 61 -16.86 1.33 -7.54
C PHE A 61 -18.21 0.62 -7.39
N TRP A 62 -18.29 -0.71 -7.61
CA TRP A 62 -19.53 -1.48 -7.47
C TRP A 62 -19.80 -1.95 -6.04
N VAL A 63 -18.81 -1.83 -5.15
CA VAL A 63 -19.00 -2.07 -3.71
C VAL A 63 -19.70 -0.85 -3.11
N LYS A 64 -20.65 -1.07 -2.21
CA LYS A 64 -21.47 0.01 -1.63
C LYS A 64 -20.96 0.51 -0.28
N THR A 65 -20.48 -0.39 0.57
CA THR A 65 -20.01 -0.03 1.92
C THR A 65 -18.64 -0.63 2.18
N GLU A 66 -17.90 -0.06 3.12
CA GLU A 66 -16.60 -0.61 3.50
C GLU A 66 -16.72 -2.00 4.16
N ASP A 67 -17.81 -2.25 4.88
CA ASP A 67 -18.10 -3.56 5.47
C ASP A 67 -18.33 -4.62 4.38
N ASP A 68 -19.02 -4.26 3.30
CA ASP A 68 -19.19 -5.13 2.14
C ASP A 68 -17.87 -5.46 1.46
N ALA A 69 -16.87 -4.57 1.53
CA ALA A 69 -15.54 -4.82 0.98
C ALA A 69 -14.85 -6.05 1.61
N ALA A 70 -15.28 -6.51 2.80
CA ALA A 70 -14.80 -7.76 3.40
C ALA A 70 -15.21 -9.01 2.62
N LYS A 71 -16.33 -8.97 1.88
CA LYS A 71 -16.93 -10.09 1.14
C LYS A 71 -16.27 -10.34 -0.22
N TYR A 72 -15.50 -9.38 -0.71
CA TYR A 72 -14.84 -9.44 -2.02
C TYR A 72 -13.39 -9.94 -1.92
N ALA A 73 -12.79 -10.19 -3.08
CA ALA A 73 -11.41 -10.61 -3.21
C ALA A 73 -10.44 -9.71 -2.43
N ASN A 74 -9.33 -10.29 -1.98
CA ASN A 74 -8.27 -9.54 -1.30
C ASN A 74 -7.59 -8.57 -2.29
N THR A 75 -7.86 -7.28 -2.13
CA THR A 75 -7.33 -6.19 -2.95
C THR A 75 -6.26 -5.37 -2.21
N LEU A 76 -5.54 -5.97 -1.27
CA LEU A 76 -4.38 -5.31 -0.67
C LEU A 76 -3.23 -5.16 -1.69
N ASN A 77 -3.08 -6.15 -2.57
CA ASN A 77 -2.05 -6.21 -3.61
C ASN A 77 -2.66 -6.37 -5.00
N ALA A 78 -2.01 -5.77 -5.99
CA ALA A 78 -2.35 -5.84 -7.40
C ALA A 78 -1.11 -6.30 -8.21
N GLU A 79 -1.11 -7.58 -8.61
CA GLU A 79 -0.06 -8.17 -9.45
C GLU A 79 0.05 -7.45 -10.80
N SER A 80 1.22 -6.90 -11.10
CA SER A 80 1.49 -6.13 -12.30
C SER A 80 1.21 -6.89 -13.60
N GLU A 81 1.38 -8.21 -13.58
CA GLU A 81 1.22 -9.12 -14.72
C GLU A 81 -0.25 -9.24 -15.15
N SER A 82 -1.20 -9.11 -14.22
CA SER A 82 -2.64 -9.29 -14.46
C SER A 82 -3.49 -8.05 -14.17
N ILE A 83 -2.86 -6.94 -13.78
CA ILE A 83 -3.54 -5.71 -13.32
C ILE A 83 -4.43 -5.07 -14.40
N PHE A 84 -4.10 -5.25 -15.68
CA PHE A 84 -4.88 -4.73 -16.80
C PHE A 84 -6.13 -5.56 -17.13
N GLU A 85 -6.21 -6.79 -16.62
CA GLU A 85 -7.28 -7.74 -16.92
C GLU A 85 -8.27 -7.87 -15.75
N LYS A 86 -7.75 -7.86 -14.52
CA LYS A 86 -8.54 -8.04 -13.29
C LYS A 86 -9.59 -6.92 -13.15
N ALA A 87 -10.85 -7.32 -12.97
CA ALA A 87 -11.99 -6.40 -12.87
C ALA A 87 -11.74 -5.30 -11.82
N SER A 88 -11.17 -5.66 -10.66
CA SER A 88 -10.87 -4.75 -9.56
C SER A 88 -9.93 -3.60 -9.94
N TYR A 89 -9.11 -3.74 -10.99
CA TYR A 89 -8.00 -2.83 -11.27
C TYR A 89 -8.03 -2.23 -12.68
N LYS A 90 -8.56 -2.95 -13.67
CA LYS A 90 -8.50 -2.58 -15.10
C LYS A 90 -9.03 -1.17 -15.41
N ASN A 91 -10.02 -0.71 -14.64
CA ASN A 91 -10.63 0.61 -14.83
C ASN A 91 -9.80 1.75 -14.18
N TYR A 92 -8.85 1.42 -13.31
CA TYR A 92 -8.07 2.35 -12.49
C TYR A 92 -6.63 2.46 -12.94
N ILE A 93 -5.96 1.36 -13.30
CA ILE A 93 -4.50 1.34 -13.51
C ILE A 93 -3.99 2.34 -14.56
N GLY A 94 -4.80 2.64 -15.58
CA GLY A 94 -4.49 3.66 -16.59
C GLY A 94 -4.66 5.12 -16.10
N LYS A 95 -5.40 5.35 -15.01
CA LYS A 95 -5.94 6.67 -14.62
C LYS A 95 -5.52 7.13 -13.23
N THR A 96 -5.58 6.24 -12.23
CA THR A 96 -5.44 6.56 -10.81
C THR A 96 -4.29 5.77 -10.20
N ARG A 97 -3.13 6.42 -10.13
CA ARG A 97 -1.87 5.84 -9.64
C ARG A 97 -1.28 6.73 -8.55
N GLY A 98 -0.48 6.13 -7.69
CA GLY A 98 0.20 6.87 -6.63
C GLY A 98 1.48 6.21 -6.17
N LEU A 99 2.07 6.82 -5.15
CA LEU A 99 3.27 6.36 -4.48
C LEU A 99 2.98 6.26 -2.98
N LEU A 100 3.11 5.07 -2.41
CA LEU A 100 3.05 4.83 -0.97
C LEU A 100 4.44 5.03 -0.37
N TYR A 101 4.56 5.87 0.66
CA TYR A 101 5.81 6.10 1.38
C TYR A 101 5.99 5.07 2.50
N VAL A 102 7.15 4.42 2.53
CA VAL A 102 7.50 3.41 3.53
C VAL A 102 8.94 3.59 4.01
N ASN A 103 9.21 3.16 5.24
CA ASN A 103 10.58 2.94 5.73
C ASN A 103 11.09 1.55 5.35
N GLY A 104 10.16 0.62 5.15
CA GLY A 104 10.44 -0.77 4.77
C GLY A 104 9.17 -1.61 4.77
N PHE A 105 9.34 -2.88 4.44
CA PHE A 105 8.25 -3.85 4.48
C PHE A 105 8.72 -5.20 5.02
N TYR A 106 7.76 -6.01 5.46
CA TYR A 106 8.03 -7.33 6.03
C TYR A 106 7.56 -8.43 5.09
N GLU A 107 8.43 -9.41 4.87
CA GLU A 107 8.10 -10.63 4.14
C GLU A 107 8.29 -11.86 5.04
N PRO A 108 7.26 -12.70 5.19
CA PRO A 108 7.40 -13.98 5.86
C PRO A 108 8.21 -14.95 4.99
N HIS A 109 9.21 -15.58 5.58
CA HIS A 109 10.03 -16.62 4.96
C HIS A 109 9.80 -17.95 5.68
N LYS A 110 9.35 -18.96 4.92
CA LYS A 110 9.17 -20.31 5.43
C LYS A 110 10.40 -21.15 5.11
N VAL A 111 11.20 -21.43 6.15
CA VAL A 111 12.36 -22.32 6.01
C VAL A 111 11.90 -23.77 5.96
N ALA A 112 12.34 -24.51 4.94
CA ALA A 112 12.01 -25.92 4.78
C ALA A 112 12.44 -26.74 6.02
N GLY A 113 11.51 -27.54 6.55
CA GLY A 113 11.75 -28.36 7.74
C GLY A 113 11.63 -27.62 9.09
N GLN A 114 11.38 -26.30 9.08
CA GLN A 114 11.06 -25.54 10.29
C GLN A 114 9.56 -25.31 10.41
N LYS A 115 9.07 -25.36 11.66
CA LYS A 115 7.67 -25.04 11.99
C LYS A 115 7.42 -23.54 12.07
N GLU A 116 8.40 -22.79 12.55
CA GLU A 116 8.32 -21.35 12.70
C GLU A 116 8.59 -20.63 11.38
N THR A 117 7.89 -19.53 11.14
CA THR A 117 8.09 -18.66 9.98
C THR A 117 8.97 -17.50 10.41
N GLU A 118 10.09 -17.30 9.72
CA GLU A 118 10.94 -16.13 9.92
C GLU A 118 10.31 -14.91 9.25
N ASN A 119 10.54 -13.71 9.78
CA ASN A 119 10.07 -12.47 9.15
C ASN A 119 11.26 -11.57 8.83
N TYR A 120 11.45 -11.28 7.55
CA TYR A 120 12.51 -10.39 7.09
C TYR A 120 11.97 -8.97 6.98
N TYR A 121 12.70 -8.00 7.55
CA TYR A 121 12.46 -6.58 7.32
C TYR A 121 13.33 -6.10 6.16
N ILE A 122 12.68 -5.70 5.08
CA ILE A 122 13.30 -5.26 3.83
C ILE A 122 13.23 -3.74 3.76
N TYR A 123 14.38 -3.11 3.56
CA TYR A 123 14.54 -1.67 3.54
C TYR A 123 15.72 -1.28 2.64
N THR A 124 15.85 0.00 2.32
CA THR A 124 16.95 0.51 1.50
C THR A 124 18.27 0.50 2.28
N PRO A 125 19.43 0.28 1.64
CA PRO A 125 20.72 0.32 2.35
C PRO A 125 21.00 1.65 3.06
N THR A 126 20.48 2.76 2.53
CA THR A 126 20.59 4.11 3.12
C THR A 126 19.60 4.35 4.27
N LYS A 127 18.67 3.41 4.52
CA LYS A 127 17.56 3.55 5.49
C LYS A 127 16.69 4.78 5.25
N GLU A 128 16.64 5.23 4.01
CA GLU A 128 15.82 6.36 3.59
C GLU A 128 14.39 5.90 3.29
N ILE A 129 13.44 6.82 3.47
CA ILE A 129 12.07 6.66 2.99
C ILE A 129 12.12 6.36 1.50
N PHE A 130 11.42 5.32 1.08
CA PHE A 130 11.25 5.00 -0.34
C PHE A 130 9.77 4.82 -0.66
N THR A 131 9.48 4.70 -1.95
CA THR A 131 8.11 4.62 -2.44
C THR A 131 7.81 3.29 -3.10
N ILE A 132 6.60 2.78 -2.88
CA ILE A 132 6.04 1.65 -3.60
C ILE A 132 4.91 2.15 -4.50
N GLY A 133 4.86 1.67 -5.74
CA GLY A 133 3.80 2.02 -6.67
C GLY A 133 2.44 1.48 -6.22
N VAL A 134 1.39 2.32 -6.30
CA VAL A 134 0.02 1.92 -5.96
C VAL A 134 -0.95 2.26 -7.09
N VAL A 135 -2.03 1.49 -7.15
CA VAL A 135 -3.26 1.82 -7.90
C VAL A 135 -4.35 2.16 -6.89
N TYR A 136 -5.18 3.17 -7.16
CA TYR A 136 -6.20 3.60 -6.21
C TYR A 136 -7.57 3.84 -6.84
N SER A 137 -8.58 3.90 -5.98
CA SER A 137 -9.97 4.24 -6.26
C SER A 137 -10.42 5.29 -5.24
N ASN A 138 -11.09 6.35 -5.70
CA ASN A 138 -11.82 7.26 -4.81
C ASN A 138 -13.15 6.59 -4.44
N PHE A 139 -13.14 5.85 -3.34
CA PHE A 139 -14.27 5.05 -2.90
C PHE A 139 -15.32 5.95 -2.24
N LYS A 140 -16.57 5.80 -2.69
CA LYS A 140 -17.74 6.38 -2.02
C LYS A 140 -18.39 5.32 -1.15
N ASP A 141 -18.32 5.53 0.15
CA ASP A 141 -19.06 4.72 1.11
C ASP A 141 -20.51 5.24 1.21
N TYR A 142 -21.48 4.41 0.81
CA TYR A 142 -22.89 4.78 0.80
C TYR A 142 -23.53 4.77 2.20
N GLU A 143 -22.89 4.15 3.19
CA GLU A 143 -23.37 4.18 4.57
C GLU A 143 -23.01 5.50 5.26
N THR A 144 -21.74 5.93 5.15
CA THR A 144 -21.27 7.18 5.77
C THR A 144 -21.41 8.40 4.86
N ASN A 145 -21.69 8.19 3.56
CA ASN A 145 -21.69 9.19 2.49
C ASN A 145 -20.34 9.93 2.33
N ASN A 146 -19.24 9.34 2.84
CA ASN A 146 -17.90 9.86 2.69
C ASN A 146 -17.25 9.37 1.39
N VAL A 147 -16.32 10.17 0.88
CA VAL A 147 -15.46 9.80 -0.26
C VAL A 147 -14.02 9.87 0.19
N TYR A 148 -13.26 8.79 0.02
CA TYR A 148 -11.86 8.72 0.39
C TYR A 148 -11.07 7.77 -0.52
N PRO A 149 -9.77 8.02 -0.72
CA PRO A 149 -8.95 7.16 -1.54
C PRO A 149 -8.68 5.82 -0.84
N THR A 150 -8.86 4.73 -1.59
CA THR A 150 -8.51 3.35 -1.22
C THR A 150 -7.51 2.80 -2.24
N PHE A 151 -6.49 2.06 -1.81
CA PHE A 151 -5.40 1.65 -2.71
C PHE A 151 -4.96 0.19 -2.56
N SER A 152 -4.36 -0.34 -3.64
CA SER A 152 -3.62 -1.60 -3.66
C SER A 152 -2.16 -1.31 -3.95
N VAL A 153 -1.26 -2.03 -3.28
CA VAL A 153 0.17 -2.04 -3.61
C VAL A 153 0.38 -2.84 -4.89
N ILE A 154 1.10 -2.28 -5.86
CA ILE A 154 1.45 -2.99 -7.08
C ILE A 154 2.63 -3.92 -6.78
N THR A 155 2.44 -5.21 -7.05
CA THR A 155 3.49 -6.22 -6.86
C THR A 155 4.02 -6.70 -8.20
N THR A 156 5.26 -7.18 -8.21
CA THR A 156 5.95 -7.74 -9.38
C THR A 156 6.71 -8.98 -8.93
N ALA A 157 7.19 -9.79 -9.88
CA ALA A 157 8.17 -10.84 -9.61
C ALA A 157 9.35 -10.34 -8.76
N ALA A 158 9.78 -11.17 -7.82
CA ALA A 158 10.91 -10.88 -6.96
C ALA A 158 12.22 -10.77 -7.77
N ASN A 159 13.16 -9.96 -7.30
CA ASN A 159 14.51 -9.95 -7.83
C ASN A 159 15.32 -11.09 -7.20
N PRO A 160 16.52 -11.45 -7.72
CA PRO A 160 17.27 -12.61 -7.21
C PRO A 160 17.52 -12.62 -5.70
N LEU A 161 17.70 -11.44 -5.08
CA LEU A 161 17.85 -11.33 -3.62
C LEU A 161 16.54 -11.66 -2.89
N LEU A 162 15.42 -11.13 -3.37
CA LEU A 162 14.12 -11.34 -2.74
C LEU A 162 13.56 -12.74 -3.02
N GLU A 163 13.93 -13.38 -4.13
CA GLU A 163 13.58 -14.77 -4.43
C GLU A 163 14.11 -15.76 -3.37
N GLU A 164 15.24 -15.45 -2.74
CA GLU A 164 15.78 -16.25 -1.62
C GLU A 164 14.89 -16.16 -0.36
N ILE A 165 14.16 -15.05 -0.20
CA ILE A 165 13.27 -14.79 0.94
C ILE A 165 11.84 -15.23 0.63
N HIS A 166 11.32 -14.91 -0.55
CA HIS A 166 9.95 -15.16 -0.93
C HIS A 166 9.80 -15.26 -2.45
N ASN A 167 9.11 -16.32 -2.89
CA ASN A 167 8.45 -16.41 -4.19
C ASN A 167 7.00 -16.86 -3.99
#